data_AF-A0A6P0RHB5-F1
#
_entry.id   AF-A0A6P0RHB5-F1
#
_cell.length_a   1.000
_cell.length_b   1.000
_cell.length_c   1.000
_cell.angle_alpha   90.00
_cell.angle_beta   90.00
_cell.angle_gamma   90.00
#
_symmetry.space_group_name_H-M   'P 1'
#
loop_
_entity.id
_entity.type
_entity.pdbx_description
1 polymer ?
#
loop_
_entity_poly.entity_id
_entity_poly.type
_entity_poly.pdbx_seq_one_letter_code
_entity_poly.pdbx_strand_id
1 'polypeptide(L)'
;MTFRQAQREVQLTGRGRTNFSPVLAYLEENRDYDGMIVYTNGYVSCPVLPQNRRTRIMWLFVSEGNYRSCYPKLQHLGQGAYLKANAVQ
;
A
#
# COMPACT_ATOMS: atom_id res chain seq x y z
N MET A 1 21.70 13.62 5.94
CA MET A 1 21.14 12.25 5.98
C MET A 1 21.06 11.72 4.56
N THR A 2 21.84 10.69 4.23
CA THR A 2 21.83 10.05 2.91
C THR A 2 21.17 8.70 3.04
N PHE A 3 20.03 8.50 2.38
CA PHE A 3 19.36 7.20 2.31
C PHE A 3 20.22 6.25 1.46
N ARG A 4 20.81 5.22 2.09
CA ARG A 4 21.44 4.12 1.35
C ARG A 4 20.36 3.16 0.87
N GLN A 5 20.35 2.89 -0.43
CA GLN A 5 19.42 1.95 -1.05
C GLN A 5 19.76 0.52 -0.56
N ALA A 6 18.86 -0.08 0.20
CA ALA A 6 18.96 -1.49 0.57
C ALA A 6 18.74 -2.33 -0.69
N GLN A 7 19.82 -2.77 -1.33
CA GLN A 7 19.75 -3.68 -2.48
C GLN A 7 19.36 -5.07 -1.98
N ARG A 8 18.07 -5.40 -2.03
CA ARG A 8 17.60 -6.78 -2.07
C ARG A 8 17.39 -7.15 -3.53
N GLU A 9 17.94 -8.29 -3.94
CA GLU A 9 17.72 -8.86 -5.27
C GLU A 9 16.24 -9.27 -5.37
N VAL A 10 15.46 -8.54 -6.18
CA VAL A 10 14.05 -8.83 -6.40
C VAL A 10 13.91 -9.45 -7.79
N GLN A 11 13.61 -10.76 -7.84
CA GLN A 11 13.28 -11.42 -9.09
C GLN A 11 11.89 -10.95 -9.57
N LEU A 12 11.84 -10.35 -10.76
CA LEU A 12 10.62 -9.84 -11.37
C LEU A 12 9.91 -10.95 -12.18
N THR A 13 8.88 -11.55 -11.59
CA THR A 13 8.04 -12.59 -12.22
C THR A 13 6.69 -12.03 -12.65
N GLY A 14 6.65 -11.18 -13.70
CA GLY A 14 5.38 -10.81 -14.38
C GLY A 14 5.26 -9.37 -14.87
N ARG A 15 4.12 -9.04 -15.50
CA ARG A 15 3.79 -7.70 -16.05
C ARG A 15 3.55 -6.67 -14.94
N GLY A 16 4.61 -6.21 -14.26
CA GLY A 16 4.71 -4.89 -13.63
C GLY A 16 3.60 -4.42 -12.68
N ARG A 17 2.89 -5.32 -11.98
CA ARG A 17 1.94 -4.93 -10.92
C ARG A 17 2.67 -4.94 -9.57
N THR A 18 2.30 -4.00 -8.69
CA THR A 18 2.81 -4.01 -7.31
C THR A 18 2.13 -5.14 -6.54
N ASN A 19 2.90 -6.00 -5.87
CA ASN A 19 2.38 -7.04 -4.99
C ASN A 19 2.43 -6.55 -3.53
N PHE A 20 1.28 -6.47 -2.86
CA PHE A 20 1.21 -6.06 -1.45
C PHE A 20 1.33 -7.22 -0.46
N SER A 21 1.26 -8.48 -0.91
CA SER A 21 1.35 -9.63 0.00
C SER A 21 2.63 -9.67 0.84
N PRO A 22 3.83 -9.34 0.30
CA PRO A 22 5.06 -9.36 1.12
C PRO A 22 5.04 -8.36 2.28
N VAL A 23 4.51 -7.14 2.07
CA VAL A 23 4.46 -6.14 3.15
C VAL A 23 3.41 -6.50 4.20
N LEU A 24 2.29 -7.10 3.79
CA LEU A 24 1.27 -7.58 4.73
C LEU A 24 1.76 -8.78 5.53
N ALA A 25 2.48 -9.72 4.91
CA ALA A 25 3.13 -10.83 5.63
C ALA A 25 4.14 -10.32 6.67
N TYR A 26 4.90 -9.28 6.32
CA TYR A 26 5.81 -8.66 7.28
C TYR A 26 5.06 -8.06 8.49
N LEU A 27 3.90 -7.44 8.28
CA LEU A 27 3.07 -6.93 9.38
C LEU A 27 2.45 -8.02 10.27
N GLU A 28 2.20 -9.22 9.72
CA GLU A 28 1.75 -10.36 10.53
C GLU A 28 2.80 -10.78 11.56
N GLU A 29 4.04 -10.84 11.11
CA GLU A 29 5.20 -11.26 11.91
C GLU A 29 5.67 -10.17 12.88
N ASN A 30 5.51 -8.90 12.51
CA ASN A 30 6.03 -7.74 13.27
C ASN A 30 4.87 -6.90 13.79
N ARG A 31 4.37 -7.23 14.99
CA ARG A 31 3.14 -6.65 15.55
C ARG A 31 3.33 -5.34 16.32
N ASP A 32 4.55 -4.82 16.33
CA ASP A 32 4.94 -3.66 17.15
C ASP A 32 4.62 -2.33 16.46
N TYR A 33 4.12 -2.37 15.22
CA TYR A 33 3.72 -1.20 14.46
C TYR A 33 2.24 -0.84 14.69
N ASP A 34 1.99 0.41 15.06
CA ASP A 34 0.63 0.94 15.21
C ASP A 34 -0.06 1.17 13.85
N GLY A 35 0.70 1.45 12.79
CA GLY A 35 0.14 1.66 11.46
C GLY A 35 1.11 1.58 10.29
N MET A 36 0.54 1.46 9.09
CA MET A 36 1.23 1.42 7.80
C MET A 36 0.54 2.35 6.80
N ILE A 37 1.32 3.13 6.05
CA ILE A 37 0.83 3.92 4.92
C ILE A 37 1.33 3.27 3.63
N VAL A 38 0.41 2.97 2.71
CA VAL A 38 0.73 2.47 1.36
C VAL A 38 0.41 3.56 0.35
N TYR A 39 1.44 4.12 -0.28
CA TYR A 39 1.30 5.10 -1.35
C TYR A 39 1.30 4.39 -2.72
N THR A 40 0.22 4.52 -3.51
CA THR A 40 0.05 3.72 -4.73
C THR A 40 -0.77 4.40 -5.82
N ASN A 41 -0.54 4.00 -7.08
CA ASN A 41 -1.37 4.36 -8.23
C ASN A 41 -2.55 3.38 -8.47
N GLY A 42 -2.80 2.44 -7.56
CA GLY A 42 -4.03 1.64 -7.53
C GLY A 42 -4.03 0.37 -8.38
N TYR A 43 -3.02 0.07 -9.19
CA TYR A 43 -3.12 -1.03 -10.15
C TYR A 43 -2.76 -2.42 -9.59
N VAL A 44 -3.55 -2.94 -8.64
CA VAL A 44 -3.11 -4.09 -7.81
C VAL A 44 -4.14 -5.21 -7.67
N SER A 45 -3.66 -6.45 -7.52
CA SER A 45 -4.42 -7.61 -7.06
C SER A 45 -4.70 -7.47 -5.56
N CYS A 46 -5.95 -7.59 -5.16
CA CYS A 46 -6.33 -7.50 -3.75
C CYS A 46 -5.62 -8.60 -2.95
N PRO A 47 -4.81 -8.26 -1.93
CA PRO A 47 -4.19 -9.26 -1.08
C PRO A 47 -5.21 -9.85 -0.10
N VAL A 48 -4.84 -10.97 0.53
CA VAL A 48 -5.63 -11.57 1.61
C VAL A 48 -5.56 -10.68 2.85
N LEU A 49 -6.67 -10.60 3.58
CA LEU A 49 -6.77 -9.84 4.83
C LEU A 49 -5.77 -10.37 5.88
N PRO A 50 -4.90 -9.52 6.45
CA PRO A 50 -4.09 -9.88 7.59
C PRO A 50 -4.96 -10.31 8.80
N GLN A 51 -4.55 -11.37 9.50
CA GLN A 51 -5.11 -11.76 10.80
C GLN A 51 -4.75 -10.75 11.90
N ASN A 52 -3.58 -10.10 11.78
CA ASN A 52 -3.17 -9.01 12.65
C ASN A 52 -4.04 -7.77 12.39
N ARG A 53 -4.97 -7.51 13.32
CA ARG A 53 -5.85 -6.33 13.30
C ARG A 53 -5.32 -5.15 14.13
N ARG A 54 -4.15 -5.29 14.76
CA ARG A 54 -3.56 -4.21 15.58
C ARG A 54 -3.04 -3.09 14.69
N THR A 55 -2.30 -3.44 13.65
CA THR A 55 -1.68 -2.46 12.75
C THR A 55 -2.73 -1.91 11.79
N ARG A 56 -2.95 -0.59 11.82
CA ARG A 56 -3.92 0.07 10.95
C ARG A 56 -3.29 0.42 9.60
N ILE A 57 -3.98 0.09 8.51
CA ILE A 57 -3.51 0.39 7.15
C ILE A 57 -4.21 1.64 6.61
N MET A 58 -3.43 2.55 6.03
CA MET A 58 -3.89 3.71 5.26
C MET A 58 -3.45 3.57 3.81
N TRP A 59 -4.41 3.46 2.89
CA TRP A 59 -4.20 3.44 1.46
C TRP A 59 -4.24 4.85 0.90
N LEU A 60 -3.09 5.38 0.50
CA LEU A 60 -2.96 6.71 -0.08
C LEU A 60 -2.79 6.62 -1.60
N PHE A 61 -3.81 7.06 -2.33
CA PHE A 61 -3.81 7.00 -3.79
C PHE A 61 -3.26 8.29 -4.41
N VAL A 62 -2.46 8.16 -5.48
CA VAL A 62 -1.88 9.32 -6.17
C VAL A 62 -2.92 10.23 -6.86
N SER A 63 -4.14 9.73 -7.09
CA SER A 63 -5.21 10.48 -7.74
C SER A 63 -6.58 10.00 -7.28
N GLU A 64 -7.57 10.86 -7.44
CA GLU A 64 -8.97 10.53 -7.16
C GLU A 64 -9.48 9.37 -8.04
N GLY A 65 -9.07 9.33 -9.31
CA GLY A 65 -9.45 8.25 -10.23
C GLY A 65 -8.97 6.88 -9.77
N ASN A 66 -7.75 6.80 -9.25
CA ASN A 66 -7.19 5.56 -8.70
C ASN A 66 -7.89 5.16 -7.39
N TYR A 67 -8.23 6.14 -6.54
CA TYR A 67 -9.01 5.88 -5.34
C TYR A 67 -10.40 5.31 -5.68
N ARG A 68 -11.17 5.98 -6.54
CA ARG A 68 -12.53 5.55 -6.90
C ARG A 68 -12.57 4.16 -7.56
N SER A 69 -11.56 3.83 -8.37
CA SER A 69 -11.51 2.54 -9.06
C SER A 69 -10.99 1.39 -8.20
N CYS A 70 -10.10 1.65 -7.25
CA CYS A 70 -9.35 0.60 -6.55
C CYS A 70 -9.68 0.48 -5.06
N TYR A 71 -9.99 1.58 -4.37
CA TYR A 71 -10.30 1.56 -2.94
C TYR A 71 -11.49 0.66 -2.58
N PRO A 72 -12.59 0.55 -3.36
CA PRO A 72 -13.68 -0.37 -3.03
C PRO A 72 -13.24 -1.84 -2.84
N LYS A 73 -12.15 -2.23 -3.52
CA LYS A 73 -11.56 -3.58 -3.39
C LYS A 73 -10.69 -3.73 -2.14
N LEU A 74 -10.15 -2.63 -1.60
CA LEU A 74 -9.19 -2.62 -0.50
C LEU A 74 -9.77 -2.08 0.83
N GLN A 75 -11.00 -1.55 0.83
CA GLN A 75 -11.62 -0.92 2.00
C GLN A 75 -11.73 -1.84 3.23
N HIS A 76 -11.78 -3.16 3.02
CA HIS A 76 -11.82 -4.14 4.11
C HIS A 76 -10.45 -4.36 4.77
N LEU A 77 -9.37 -3.88 4.14
CA LEU A 77 -7.99 -3.97 4.64
C LEU A 77 -7.56 -2.72 5.43
N GLY A 78 -8.25 -1.59 5.26
CA GLY A 78 -7.86 -0.34 5.89
C GLY A 78 -8.56 0.88 5.33
N GLN A 79 -8.24 2.04 5.89
CA GLN A 79 -8.78 3.34 5.47
C GLN A 79 -8.15 3.79 4.15
N GLY A 80 -8.85 4.65 3.41
CA GLY A 80 -8.36 5.16 2.13
C GLY A 80 -8.49 6.67 1.99
N ALA A 81 -7.50 7.27 1.34
CA ALA A 81 -7.49 8.69 0.98
C ALA A 81 -6.78 8.87 -0.38
N TYR A 82 -6.94 10.02 -1.01
CA TYR A 82 -6.20 10.36 -2.24
C TYR A 82 -5.55 11.73 -2.13
N LEU A 83 -4.47 11.92 -2.87
CA LEU A 83 -3.86 13.24 -3.03
C LEU A 83 -4.74 14.10 -3.94
N LYS A 84 -5.20 15.22 -3.39
CA LYS A 84 -5.82 16.28 -4.18
C LYS A 84 -4.68 17.10 -4.80
N ALA A 85 -4.69 17.28 -6.11
CA ALA A 85 -3.76 18.21 -6.74
C ALA A 85 -4.00 19.59 -6.13
N ASN A 86 -2.94 20.23 -5.63
CA ASN A 86 -3.02 21.63 -5.24
C ASN A 86 -3.28 22.42 -6.52
N ALA A 87 -4.32 23.26 -6.51
CA ALA A 87 -4.40 24.31 -7.50
C ALA A 87 -3.19 25.22 -7.25
N VAL A 88 -2.17 25.10 -8.09
CA VAL A 88 -1.14 26.12 -8.18
C VAL A 88 -1.90 27.36 -8.68
N GLN A 89 -2.10 28.32 -7.79
CA GLN A 89 -2.62 29.65 -8.13
C GLN A 89 -1.54 30.43 -8.88
#